data_AF-A0A8I0HGY9-F1
#
_entry.id   AF-A0A8I0HGY9-F1
#
_cell.length_a   1.000
_cell.length_b   1.000
_cell.length_c   1.000
_cell.angle_alpha   90.00
_cell.angle_beta   90.00
_cell.angle_gamma   90.00
#
_symmetry.space_group_name_H-M   'P 1'
#
loop_
_entity.id
_entity.type
_entity.pdbx_description
1 polymer ?
#
loop_
_entity_poly.entity_id
_entity_poly.type
_entity_poly.pdbx_seq_one_letter_code
_entity_poly.pdbx_strand_id
1 'polypeptide(L)'
;NNIGLAEGTIENTIVNRQILADVRRLMEFLPDEQREVVYMRFYQDLIFKEIAEQTGVSINTSLGRMRYAILNLRRMAEKNGVVLTVD
;
A
#
# COMPACT_ATOMS: atom_id res chain seq x y z
N ASN A 1 17.18 4.70 -21.87
CA ASN A 1 18.48 4.40 -21.26
C ASN A 1 18.35 4.37 -19.75
N ASN A 2 18.26 3.14 -19.23
CA ASN A 2 18.65 2.66 -17.91
C ASN A 2 18.65 3.68 -16.76
N ILE A 3 17.50 3.84 -16.10
CA ILE A 3 17.46 4.39 -14.74
C ILE A 3 18.13 3.32 -13.88
N GLY A 4 19.33 3.63 -13.39
CA GLY A 4 20.14 2.75 -12.58
C GLY A 4 19.35 2.22 -11.41
N LEU A 5 19.01 0.93 -11.48
CA LEU A 5 18.82 0.11 -10.29
C LEU A 5 20.20 0.05 -9.63
N ALA A 6 20.47 1.01 -8.73
CA ALA A 6 21.50 0.82 -7.75
C ALA A 6 21.17 -0.50 -7.06
N GLU A 7 21.98 -1.53 -7.28
CA GLU A 7 21.95 -2.73 -6.47
C GLU A 7 22.21 -2.26 -5.04
N GLY A 8 21.14 -2.08 -4.28
CA GLY A 8 21.23 -1.71 -2.88
C GLY A 8 22.13 -2.72 -2.17
N THR A 9 22.86 -2.26 -1.15
CA THR A 9 23.69 -3.15 -0.34
C THR A 9 22.87 -4.33 0.18
N ILE A 10 23.54 -5.41 0.59
CA ILE A 10 22.86 -6.56 1.22
C ILE A 10 21.99 -6.08 2.40
N GLU A 11 22.47 -5.09 3.15
CA GLU A 11 21.73 -4.41 4.20
C GLU A 11 20.44 -3.75 3.68
N ASN A 12 20.52 -2.95 2.61
CA ASN A 12 19.34 -2.34 1.99
C ASN A 12 18.33 -3.40 1.53
N THR A 13 18.80 -4.52 1.00
CA THR A 13 17.93 -5.63 0.57
C THR A 13 17.21 -6.28 1.75
N ILE A 14 17.92 -6.48 2.87
CA ILE A 14 17.35 -7.06 4.10
C ILE A 14 16.34 -6.10 4.74
N VAL A 15 16.70 -4.81 4.86
CA VAL A 15 15.82 -3.76 5.39
C VAL A 15 14.55 -3.64 4.55
N ASN A 16 14.68 -3.58 3.23
CA ASN A 16 13.54 -3.53 2.32
C ASN A 16 12.63 -4.75 2.46
N ARG A 17 13.20 -5.96 2.60
CA ARG A 17 12.41 -7.17 2.82
C ARG A 17 11.62 -7.10 4.13
N GLN A 18 12.23 -6.60 5.20
CA GLN A 18 11.58 -6.45 6.49
C GLN A 18 10.45 -5.41 6.42
N ILE A 19 10.69 -4.24 5.83
CA ILE A 19 9.68 -3.19 5.62
C ILE A 19 8.49 -3.74 4.82
N LEU A 20 8.75 -4.48 3.74
CA LEU A 20 7.68 -5.08 2.93
C LEU A 20 6.87 -6.13 3.71
N ALA A 21 7.52 -6.94 4.53
CA ALA A 21 6.83 -7.90 5.41
C ALA A 21 5.94 -7.17 6.44
N ASP A 22 6.43 -6.06 6.99
CA ASP A 22 5.69 -5.24 7.95
C ASP A 22 4.46 -4.60 7.30
N VAL A 23 4.63 -4.00 6.12
CA VAL A 23 3.50 -3.44 5.35
C VAL A 23 2.44 -4.50 5.06
N ARG A 24 2.85 -5.71 4.65
CA ARG A 24 1.91 -6.82 4.41
C ARG A 24 1.12 -7.19 5.67
N ARG A 25 1.77 -7.25 6.83
CA ARG A 25 1.08 -7.47 8.11
C ARG A 25 0.10 -6.34 8.43
N LEU A 26 0.51 -5.09 8.20
CA LEU A 26 -0.36 -3.92 8.43
C LEU A 26 -1.60 -3.92 7.53
N MET A 27 -1.49 -4.42 6.29
CA MET A 27 -2.62 -4.58 5.37
C MET A 27 -3.71 -5.52 5.92
N GLU A 28 -3.35 -6.54 6.71
CA GLU A 28 -4.30 -7.46 7.33
C GLU A 28 -5.20 -6.75 8.36
N PHE A 29 -4.73 -5.67 8.97
CA PHE A 29 -5.48 -4.91 9.98
C PHE A 29 -6.33 -3.77 9.38
N LEU A 30 -6.27 -3.53 8.08
CA LEU A 30 -7.17 -2.58 7.43
C LEU A 30 -8.62 -3.10 7.42
N PRO A 31 -9.63 -2.21 7.51
CA PRO A 31 -11.00 -2.57 7.17
C PRO A 31 -11.07 -3.19 5.77
N ASP A 32 -11.93 -4.19 5.57
CA ASP A 32 -11.99 -4.97 4.33
C ASP A 32 -12.16 -4.09 3.09
N GLU A 33 -13.04 -3.09 3.16
CA GLU A 33 -13.28 -2.15 2.06
C GLU A 33 -12.05 -1.31 1.68
N GLN A 34 -11.18 -1.02 2.65
CA GLN A 34 -9.93 -0.29 2.43
C GLN A 34 -8.88 -1.23 1.84
N ARG A 35 -8.79 -2.46 2.38
CA ARG A 35 -7.88 -3.50 1.90
C ARG A 35 -8.18 -3.88 0.45
N GLU A 36 -9.45 -4.04 0.12
CA GLU A 36 -9.93 -4.38 -1.23
C GLU A 36 -9.49 -3.34 -2.26
N VAL A 37 -9.72 -2.05 -1.98
CA VAL A 37 -9.35 -0.97 -2.91
C VAL A 37 -7.83 -0.88 -3.10
N VAL A 38 -7.03 -1.13 -2.05
CA VAL A 38 -5.56 -1.21 -2.17
C VAL A 38 -5.15 -2.42 -2.98
N TYR A 39 -5.78 -3.58 -2.76
CA TYR A 39 -5.47 -4.80 -3.49
C TYR A 39 -5.75 -4.63 -4.99
N MET A 40 -6.95 -4.18 -5.35
CA MET A 40 -7.33 -3.91 -6.74
C MET A 40 -6.41 -2.89 -7.40
N ARG A 41 -5.99 -1.85 -6.66
CA ARG A 41 -5.12 -0.80 -7.20
C ARG A 41 -3.70 -1.27 -7.51
N PHE A 42 -3.09 -2.07 -6.63
CA PHE A 42 -1.66 -2.39 -6.71
C PHE A 42 -1.36 -3.81 -7.21
N TYR A 43 -2.28 -4.75 -7.04
CA TYR A 43 -2.10 -6.14 -7.49
C TYR A 43 -2.85 -6.46 -8.79
N GLN A 44 -3.82 -5.62 -9.15
CA GLN A 44 -4.59 -5.78 -10.39
C GLN A 44 -4.48 -4.57 -11.32
N ASP A 45 -3.70 -3.55 -10.94
CA ASP A 45 -3.44 -2.32 -11.71
C ASP A 45 -4.71 -1.56 -12.17
N LEU A 46 -5.82 -1.72 -11.45
CA LEU A 46 -7.10 -1.09 -11.82
C LEU A 46 -7.09 0.42 -11.54
N ILE A 47 -7.74 1.19 -12.41
CA ILE A 47 -8.02 2.61 -12.15
C ILE A 47 -9.22 2.78 -11.20
N PHE A 48 -9.27 3.86 -10.42
CA PHE A 48 -10.36 4.07 -9.45
C PHE A 48 -11.76 4.02 -10.05
N LYS A 49 -11.89 4.32 -11.35
CA LYS A 49 -13.13 4.16 -12.11
C LYS A 49 -13.53 2.68 -12.23
N GLU A 50 -12.61 1.81 -12.64
CA GLU A 50 -12.84 0.37 -12.75
C GLU A 50 -13.09 -0.26 -11.37
N ILE A 51 -12.36 0.18 -10.35
CA ILE A 51 -12.59 -0.25 -8.96
C ILE A 51 -13.99 0.11 -8.50
N ALA A 52 -14.43 1.36 -8.75
CA ALA A 52 -15.77 1.81 -8.42
C ALA A 52 -16.86 1.00 -9.15
N GLU A 53 -16.65 0.69 -10.43
CA GLU A 53 -17.54 -0.15 -11.22
C GLU A 53 -17.60 -1.59 -10.68
N GLN A 54 -16.47 -2.21 -10.35
CA GLN A 54 -16.42 -3.58 -9.82
C GLN A 54 -17.01 -3.71 -8.42
N THR A 55 -16.83 -2.70 -7.57
CA THR A 55 -17.31 -2.71 -6.18
C THR A 55 -18.70 -2.11 -6.01
N GLY A 56 -19.31 -1.59 -7.09
CA GLY A 56 -20.66 -1.01 -7.07
C GLY A 56 -20.79 0.28 -6.26
N VAL A 57 -19.70 1.05 -6.12
CA VAL A 57 -19.68 2.32 -5.37
C VAL A 57 -19.32 3.50 -6.27
N SER A 58 -19.42 4.73 -5.74
CA SER A 58 -18.96 5.91 -6.48
C SER A 58 -17.42 5.98 -6.54
N ILE A 59 -16.88 6.63 -7.58
CA ILE A 59 -15.43 6.91 -7.68
C ILE A 59 -14.90 7.62 -6.43
N ASN A 60 -15.69 8.54 -5.87
CA ASN A 60 -15.34 9.28 -4.65
C ASN A 60 -15.28 8.36 -3.42
N THR A 61 -16.13 7.33 -3.36
CA THR A 61 -16.10 6.32 -2.29
C THR A 61 -14.81 5.50 -2.37
N SER A 62 -14.42 5.05 -3.57
CA SER A 62 -13.17 4.31 -3.79
C SER A 62 -11.94 5.18 -3.45
N LEU A 63 -11.93 6.44 -3.86
CA LEU A 63 -10.88 7.41 -3.49
C LEU A 63 -10.81 7.63 -1.98
N GLY A 64 -11.97 7.77 -1.32
CA GLY A 64 -12.06 7.90 0.13
C GLY A 64 -11.49 6.68 0.86
N ARG A 65 -11.88 5.47 0.44
CA ARG A 65 -11.36 4.20 0.98
C ARG A 65 -9.84 4.10 0.83
N MET A 66 -9.28 4.46 -0.34
CA MET A 66 -7.83 4.50 -0.54
C MET A 66 -7.14 5.52 0.38
N ARG A 67 -7.69 6.73 0.51
CA ARG A 67 -7.15 7.77 1.40
C ARG A 67 -7.12 7.28 2.85
N TYR A 68 -8.20 6.68 3.33
CA TYR A 68 -8.27 6.15 4.69
C TYR A 68 -7.38 4.92 4.88
N ALA A 69 -7.22 4.07 3.87
CA ALA A 69 -6.26 2.97 3.89
C ALA A 69 -4.84 3.50 4.16
N ILE A 70 -4.38 4.47 3.38
CA ILE A 70 -3.05 5.08 3.53
C ILE A 70 -2.90 5.74 4.91
N LEU A 71 -3.90 6.49 5.36
CA LEU A 71 -3.87 7.15 6.66
C LEU A 71 -3.77 6.14 7.82
N ASN A 72 -4.54 5.05 7.74
CA ASN A 72 -4.53 4.00 8.75
C ASN A 72 -3.22 3.22 8.74
N LEU A 73 -2.69 2.87 7.56
CA LEU A 73 -1.38 2.23 7.43
C LEU A 73 -0.27 3.08 8.05
N ARG A 74 -0.26 4.41 7.79
CA ARG A 74 0.72 5.32 8.39
C ARG A 74 0.63 5.35 9.92
N ARG A 75 -0.58 5.46 10.47
CA ARG A 75 -0.79 5.43 11.93
C ARG A 75 -0.36 4.11 12.56
N MET A 76 -0.67 2.99 11.91
CA MET A 76 -0.27 1.68 12.41
C MET A 76 1.24 1.46 12.30
N ALA A 77 1.87 1.93 11.22
CA ALA A 77 3.31 1.87 11.05
C ALA A 77 4.04 2.66 12.16
N GLU A 78 3.61 3.90 12.42
CA GLU A 78 4.14 4.73 13.51
C GLU A 78 4.01 4.03 14.87
N LYS A 79 2.83 3.45 15.17
CA LYS A 79 2.59 2.72 16.42
C LYS A 79 3.49 1.48 16.58
N ASN A 80 3.83 0.81 15.48
CA ASN A 80 4.66 -0.39 15.48
C ASN A 80 6.16 -0.09 15.26
N GLY A 81 6.56 1.19 15.23
CA GLY A 81 7.96 1.59 14.99
C GLY A 81 8.44 1.29 13.57
N VAL A 82 7.53 1.07 12.62
CA VAL A 82 7.85 0.81 11.21
C VAL A 82 8.00 2.16 10.50
N VAL A 83 9.20 2.48 10.04
CA VAL A 83 9.45 3.66 9.23
C VAL A 83 9.20 3.29 7.76
N LEU A 84 8.23 3.95 7.12
CA LEU A 84 7.82 3.70 5.73
C LEU A 84 8.49 4.65 4.72
N THR A 85 9.61 5.30 5.07
CA THR A 85 10.33 6.16 4.12
C THR A 85 11.17 5.30 3.19
N VAL A 86 11.02 5.56 1.89
CA VAL A 86 11.92 5.06 0.85
C VAL A 86 12.79 6.26 0.48
N ASP A 87 14.08 6.19 0.79
CA ASP A 87 15.09 7.16 0.37
C ASP A 87 15.55 6.89 -1.07
#